data_AF-A0A7U5ET72-F1
#
_entry.id   AF-A0A7U5ET72-F1
#
_cell.length_a   1.000
_cell.length_b   1.000
_cell.length_c   1.000
_cell.angle_alpha   90.00
_cell.angle_beta   90.00
_cell.angle_gamma   90.00
#
_symmetry.space_group_name_H-M   'P 1'
#
loop_
_entity.id
_entity.type
_entity.pdbx_description
1 polymer ?
#
loop_
_entity_poly.entity_id
_entity_poly.type
_entity_poly.pdbx_seq_one_letter_code
_entity_poly.pdbx_strand_id
1 'polypeptide(L)'
;MSEINYLALRERYSPKPAPRCSVCGEEMSIQRISGAHVVYACSGEGDDGYFKIGRTFADEHYEKSRVTVVDDSDPDVIALLEELDKRRHYIGRLEQENVEMALTLEKLRVEMKAAKSKLNEQREYYEGVISDGSKRIAALLCKDNLVSTTNIEGERR
;
A
#
# COMPACT_ATOMS: atom_id res chain seq x y z
N MET A 1 -17.82 8.11 -0.75
CA MET A 1 -17.63 8.56 0.65
C MET A 1 -17.50 10.07 0.57
N SER A 2 -18.36 10.81 1.28
CA SER A 2 -18.25 12.26 1.37
C SER A 2 -16.81 12.63 1.66
N GLU A 3 -16.28 13.55 0.88
CA GLU A 3 -14.91 14.05 0.96
C GLU A 3 -14.78 14.86 2.26
N ILE A 4 -14.80 14.14 3.39
CA ILE A 4 -14.42 14.69 4.67
C ILE A 4 -12.97 15.06 4.50
N ASN A 5 -12.72 16.37 4.41
CA ASN A 5 -11.40 16.90 4.18
C ASN A 5 -10.53 16.54 5.39
N TYR A 6 -9.69 15.51 5.21
CA TYR A 6 -8.80 14.97 6.24
C TYR A 6 -7.93 16.05 6.88
N LEU A 7 -7.51 17.05 6.09
CA LEU A 7 -6.77 18.20 6.60
C LEU A 7 -7.63 19.06 7.52
N ALA A 8 -8.91 19.29 7.17
CA ALA A 8 -9.83 20.04 8.01
C ALA A 8 -10.11 19.34 9.36
N LEU A 9 -10.16 18.00 9.37
CA LEU A 9 -10.24 17.25 10.63
C LEU A 9 -8.97 17.38 11.45
N ARG A 10 -7.80 17.19 10.82
CA ARG A 10 -6.51 17.32 11.52
C ARG A 10 -6.35 18.71 12.13
N GLU A 11 -6.69 19.78 11.38
CA GLU A 11 -6.61 21.16 11.86
C GLU A 11 -7.58 21.40 13.02
N ARG A 12 -8.83 20.93 12.91
CA ARG A 12 -9.86 21.13 13.93
C ARG A 12 -9.50 20.50 15.28
N TYR A 13 -8.98 19.28 15.27
CA TYR A 13 -8.66 18.52 16.48
C TYR A 13 -7.20 18.70 16.94
N SER A 14 -6.42 19.52 16.24
CA SER A 14 -5.06 19.85 16.68
C SER A 14 -5.08 20.74 17.92
N PRO A 15 -4.06 20.63 18.80
CA PRO A 15 -3.89 21.53 19.94
C PRO A 15 -3.89 23.00 19.50
N LYS A 16 -4.72 23.81 20.15
CA LYS A 16 -4.78 25.25 19.89
C LYS A 16 -3.58 25.92 20.56
N PRO A 17 -2.85 26.81 19.86
CA PRO A 17 -1.73 27.54 20.46
C PRO A 17 -2.24 28.49 21.56
N ALA A 18 -1.41 28.78 22.56
CA ALA A 18 -1.78 29.74 23.58
C ALA A 18 -1.96 31.14 22.95
N PRO A 19 -3.03 31.87 23.32
CA PRO A 19 -3.25 33.20 22.83
C PRO A 19 -2.17 34.16 23.36
N ARG A 20 -1.98 35.26 22.63
CA ARG A 20 -1.14 36.36 23.08
C ARG A 20 -1.95 37.37 23.88
N CYS A 21 -1.31 37.97 24.87
CA CYS A 21 -1.88 38.99 25.72
C CYS A 21 -2.22 40.24 24.89
N SER A 22 -3.46 40.72 24.99
CA SER A 22 -3.93 41.94 24.33
C SER A 22 -3.26 43.22 24.84
N VAL A 23 -2.67 43.18 26.04
CA VAL A 23 -2.09 44.35 26.70
C VAL A 23 -0.56 44.44 26.52
N CYS A 24 0.18 43.32 26.59
CA CYS A 24 1.64 43.32 26.43
C CYS A 24 2.15 42.49 25.23
N GLY A 25 1.32 41.70 24.57
CA GLY A 25 1.70 40.89 23.40
C GLY A 25 2.42 39.57 23.72
N GLU A 26 2.71 39.28 24.99
CA GLU A 26 3.37 38.05 25.42
C GLU A 26 2.42 36.84 25.36
N GLU A 27 2.98 35.64 25.21
CA GLU A 27 2.21 34.39 25.27
C GLU A 27 1.62 34.19 26.66
N MET A 28 0.34 33.83 26.71
CA MET A 28 -0.40 33.70 27.96
C MET A 28 -0.30 32.28 28.50
N SER A 29 -0.40 32.15 29.83
CA SER A 29 -0.43 30.85 30.49
C SER A 29 -1.85 30.44 30.86
N ILE A 30 -2.07 29.13 30.92
CA ILE A 30 -3.33 28.54 31.35
C ILE A 30 -3.51 28.80 32.85
N GLN A 31 -4.61 29.46 33.21
CA GLN A 31 -4.97 29.72 34.61
C GLN A 31 -5.97 28.71 35.14
N ARG A 32 -6.87 28.23 34.26
CA ARG A 32 -7.93 27.29 34.62
C ARG A 32 -8.37 26.49 33.41
N ILE A 33 -8.65 25.20 33.63
CA ILE A 33 -9.31 24.33 32.66
C ILE A 33 -10.63 23.86 33.28
N SER A 34 -11.73 23.99 32.53
CA SER A 34 -13.06 23.54 32.94
C SER A 34 -13.75 22.87 31.75
N GLY A 35 -13.57 21.55 31.62
CA GLY A 35 -13.99 20.83 30.41
C GLY A 35 -13.27 21.39 29.19
N ALA A 36 -14.02 21.70 28.13
CA ALA A 36 -13.48 22.30 26.91
C ALA A 36 -13.11 23.80 27.07
N HIS A 37 -13.46 24.46 28.18
CA HIS A 37 -13.14 25.88 28.36
C HIS A 37 -11.79 26.05 29.06
N VAL A 38 -10.83 26.64 28.35
CA VAL A 38 -9.50 26.97 28.86
C VAL A 38 -9.40 28.47 29.05
N VAL A 39 -9.08 28.90 30.27
CA VAL A 39 -8.87 30.30 30.61
C VAL A 39 -7.38 30.62 30.55
N TYR A 40 -7.03 31.58 29.71
CA TYR A 40 -5.69 32.13 29.57
C TYR A 40 -5.64 33.52 30.19
N ALA A 41 -4.53 33.83 30.87
CA ALA A 41 -4.24 35.18 31.37
C ALA A 41 -2.72 35.41 31.40
N CYS A 42 -2.31 36.67 31.45
CA CYS A 42 -0.93 37.02 31.76
C CYS A 42 -0.78 37.09 33.28
N SER A 43 -0.03 36.16 33.87
CA SER A 43 0.24 36.12 35.32
C SER A 43 1.20 37.23 35.79
N GLY A 44 1.87 37.92 34.86
CA GLY A 44 2.90 38.89 35.18
C GLY A 44 4.16 38.29 35.78
N GLU A 45 4.27 36.96 35.83
CA GLU A 45 5.46 36.23 36.28
C GLU A 45 6.58 36.40 35.25
N GLY A 46 7.77 36.72 35.74
CA GLY A 46 9.00 36.80 34.97
C GLY A 46 9.74 35.46 34.97
N ASP A 47 10.77 35.38 34.13
CA ASP A 47 11.58 34.16 33.96
C ASP A 47 12.40 33.81 35.21
N ASP A 48 12.49 34.73 36.18
CA ASP A 48 13.15 34.58 37.46
C ASP A 48 12.24 34.01 38.57
N GLY A 49 10.98 33.69 38.25
CA GLY A 49 9.97 33.23 39.21
C GLY A 49 9.43 34.34 40.12
N TYR A 50 9.78 35.60 39.84
CA TYR A 50 9.20 36.76 40.51
C TYR A 50 8.24 37.49 39.57
N PHE A 51 7.36 38.32 40.14
CA PHE A 51 6.51 39.18 39.35
C PHE A 51 7.33 40.28 38.67
N LYS A 52 7.03 40.58 37.40
CA LYS A 52 7.59 41.71 36.67
C LYS A 52 7.34 43.01 37.45
N ILE A 53 8.22 43.98 37.28
CA ILE A 53 8.16 45.24 38.05
C ILE A 53 6.77 45.89 37.89
N GLY A 54 6.12 46.17 39.02
CA GLY A 54 4.79 46.79 39.07
C GLY A 54 3.61 45.82 38.90
N ARG A 55 3.85 44.51 38.85
CA ARG A 55 2.81 43.47 38.79
C ARG A 55 2.45 42.89 40.15
N THR A 56 1.24 42.36 40.25
CA THR A 56 0.81 41.49 41.36
C THR A 56 -0.05 40.34 40.81
N PHE A 57 -0.41 39.37 41.67
CA PHE A 57 -1.13 38.14 41.28
C PHE A 57 -2.50 38.36 40.61
N ALA A 58 -3.17 39.48 40.87
CA ALA A 58 -4.46 39.83 40.29
C ALA A 58 -4.52 41.33 40.00
N ASP A 59 -3.50 41.82 39.29
CA ASP A 59 -3.46 43.21 38.87
C ASP A 59 -4.45 43.51 37.73
N GLU A 60 -4.62 44.79 37.42
CA GLU A 60 -5.51 45.25 36.34
C GLU A 60 -5.15 44.60 34.99
N HIS A 61 -3.88 44.25 34.80
CA HIS A 61 -3.46 43.56 33.59
C HIS A 61 -3.91 42.11 33.56
N TYR A 62 -3.78 41.37 34.65
CA TYR A 62 -4.32 40.02 34.77
C TYR A 62 -5.81 40.03 34.39
N GLU A 63 -6.59 40.95 34.96
CA GLU A 63 -8.02 41.09 34.68
C GLU A 63 -8.31 41.44 33.21
N LYS A 64 -7.63 42.44 32.65
CA LYS A 64 -7.82 42.89 31.25
C LYS A 64 -7.31 41.89 30.23
N SER A 65 -6.35 41.05 30.60
CA SER A 65 -5.74 40.08 29.70
C SER A 65 -6.59 38.81 29.59
N ARG A 66 -7.47 38.51 30.56
CA ARG A 66 -8.14 37.22 30.66
C ARG A 66 -9.02 36.90 29.45
N VAL A 67 -8.75 35.78 28.78
CA VAL A 67 -9.55 35.25 27.66
C VAL A 67 -9.94 33.81 27.95
N THR A 68 -11.16 33.42 27.57
CA THR A 68 -11.59 32.02 27.59
C THR A 68 -11.66 31.49 26.16
N VAL A 69 -10.92 30.43 25.90
CA VAL A 69 -10.89 29.73 24.61
C VAL A 69 -11.58 28.38 24.78
N VAL A 70 -12.39 28.00 23.80
CA VAL A 70 -12.90 26.62 23.72
C VAL A 70 -11.81 25.78 23.05
N ASP A 71 -11.32 24.76 23.73
CA ASP A 71 -10.41 23.76 23.19
C ASP A 71 -11.22 22.55 22.70
N ASP A 72 -11.21 22.37 21.37
CA ASP A 72 -11.85 21.24 20.70
C ASP A 72 -10.80 20.19 20.28
N SER A 73 -9.55 20.32 20.76
CA SER A 73 -8.50 19.38 20.43
C SER A 73 -8.79 18.01 21.04
N ASP A 74 -8.52 16.97 20.25
CA ASP A 74 -8.75 15.59 20.65
C ASP A 74 -7.55 14.73 20.17
N PRO A 75 -6.64 14.34 21.09
CA PRO A 75 -5.46 13.57 20.73
C PRO A 75 -5.81 12.17 20.20
N ASP A 76 -6.94 11.58 20.62
CA ASP A 76 -7.36 10.26 20.16
C ASP A 76 -7.82 10.34 18.69
N VAL A 77 -8.51 11.41 18.31
CA VAL A 77 -8.88 11.66 16.91
C VAL A 77 -7.62 11.82 16.04
N ILE A 78 -6.63 12.59 16.49
CA ILE A 78 -5.37 12.76 15.75
C ILE A 78 -4.63 11.41 15.59
N ALA A 79 -4.55 10.61 16.64
CA ALA A 79 -3.93 9.29 16.59
C ALA A 79 -4.66 8.34 15.61
N LEU A 80 -5.99 8.37 15.58
CA LEU A 80 -6.80 7.60 14.63
C LEU A 80 -6.56 8.04 13.19
N LEU A 81 -6.43 9.35 12.94
CA LEU A 81 -6.11 9.89 11.62
C LEU A 81 -4.73 9.41 11.13
N GLU A 82 -3.71 9.42 12.00
CA GLU A 82 -2.38 8.89 11.68
C GLU A 82 -2.38 7.38 11.37
N GLU A 83 -3.15 6.61 12.12
CA GLU A 83 -3.33 5.18 11.87
C GLU A 83 -4.04 4.93 10.52
N LEU A 84 -5.03 5.74 10.16
CA LEU A 84 -5.69 5.67 8.86
C LEU A 84 -4.72 5.99 7.71
N ASP A 85 -3.82 6.96 7.86
CA ASP A 85 -2.79 7.27 6.86
C ASP A 85 -1.83 6.09 6.69
N LYS A 86 -1.36 5.50 7.79
CA LYS A 86 -0.50 4.30 7.74
C LYS A 86 -1.17 3.15 7.00
N ARG A 87 -2.45 2.88 7.29
CA ARG A 87 -3.22 1.83 6.61
C ARG A 87 -3.41 2.13 5.13
N ARG A 88 -3.66 3.39 4.76
CA ARG A 88 -3.77 3.80 3.36
C ARG A 88 -2.47 3.57 2.60
N HIS A 89 -1.34 3.93 3.20
CA HIS A 89 -0.02 3.65 2.62
C HIS A 89 0.24 2.15 2.50
N TYR A 90 -0.14 1.35 3.51
CA TYR A 90 -0.03 -0.10 3.47
C TYR A 90 -0.82 -0.72 2.31
N ILE A 91 -2.09 -0.31 2.16
CA ILE A 91 -2.94 -0.75 1.03
C ILE A 91 -2.30 -0.38 -0.31
N GLY A 92 -1.80 0.86 -0.45
CA GLY A 92 -1.14 1.28 -1.68
C GLY A 92 0.08 0.44 -2.05
N ARG A 93 0.88 0.00 -1.06
CA ARG A 93 1.99 -0.93 -1.31
C ARG A 93 1.52 -2.30 -1.79
N LEU A 94 0.48 -2.85 -1.15
CA LEU A 94 -0.09 -4.13 -1.55
C LEU A 94 -0.70 -4.07 -2.95
N GLU A 95 -1.35 -2.96 -3.31
CA GLU A 95 -1.88 -2.74 -4.65
C GLU A 95 -0.75 -2.74 -5.69
N GLN A 96 0.38 -2.08 -5.39
CA GLN A 96 1.55 -2.10 -6.26
C GLN A 96 2.15 -3.51 -6.39
N GLU A 97 2.36 -4.22 -5.28
CA GLU A 97 2.87 -5.60 -5.28
C GLU A 97 1.95 -6.53 -6.08
N ASN A 98 0.63 -6.38 -5.94
CA ASN A 98 -0.36 -7.16 -6.70
C ASN A 98 -0.28 -6.89 -8.21
N VAL A 99 -0.06 -5.63 -8.62
CA VAL A 99 0.14 -5.28 -10.03
C VAL A 99 1.42 -5.92 -10.56
N GLU A 100 2.53 -5.83 -9.83
CA GLU A 100 3.80 -6.44 -10.22
C GLU A 100 3.71 -7.97 -10.33
N MET A 101 3.00 -8.60 -9.39
CA MET A 101 2.72 -10.03 -9.40
C MET A 101 1.86 -10.42 -10.61
N ALA A 102 0.80 -9.66 -10.92
CA ALA A 102 -0.04 -9.91 -12.08
C ALA A 102 0.75 -9.83 -13.41
N LEU A 103 1.64 -8.85 -13.54
CA LEU A 103 2.52 -8.71 -14.71
C LEU A 103 3.48 -9.90 -14.84
N THR A 104 4.04 -10.37 -13.73
CA THR A 104 4.94 -11.52 -13.72
C THR A 104 4.21 -12.81 -14.10
N LEU A 105 3.01 -13.01 -13.55
CA LEU A 105 2.17 -14.17 -13.89
C LEU A 105 1.80 -14.19 -15.38
N GLU A 106 1.50 -13.04 -15.97
CA GLU A 106 1.18 -12.98 -17.39
C GLU A 106 2.39 -13.30 -18.28
N LYS A 107 3.58 -12.81 -17.92
CA LYS A 107 4.82 -13.17 -18.63
C LYS A 107 5.07 -14.67 -18.59
N LEU A 108 4.99 -15.28 -17.41
CA LEU A 108 5.15 -16.73 -17.25
C LEU A 108 4.10 -17.52 -18.03
N ARG A 109 2.85 -17.03 -18.09
CA ARG A 109 1.79 -17.65 -18.87
C ARG A 109 2.11 -17.67 -20.36
N VAL A 110 2.63 -16.57 -20.90
CA VAL A 110 3.06 -16.48 -22.31
C VAL A 110 4.23 -17.42 -22.59
N GLU A 111 5.25 -17.41 -21.73
CA GLU A 111 6.42 -18.30 -21.87
C GLU A 111 6.02 -19.78 -21.82
N MET A 112 5.14 -20.15 -20.89
CA MET A 112 4.61 -21.50 -20.77
C MET A 112 3.82 -21.92 -22.02
N LYS A 113 3.03 -21.02 -22.61
CA LYS A 113 2.29 -21.29 -23.84
C LYS A 113 3.25 -21.51 -25.02
N ALA A 114 4.31 -20.71 -25.12
CA ALA A 114 5.33 -20.85 -26.15
C ALA A 114 6.10 -22.17 -26.01
N ALA A 115 6.54 -22.51 -24.79
CA ALA A 115 7.23 -23.77 -24.51
C ALA A 115 6.36 -24.99 -24.85
N LYS A 116 5.06 -24.93 -24.51
CA LYS A 116 4.10 -26.00 -24.84
C LYS A 116 3.90 -26.14 -26.36
N SER A 117 3.83 -25.04 -27.11
CA SER A 117 3.77 -25.09 -28.58
C SER A 117 4.98 -25.80 -29.17
N LYS A 118 6.19 -25.42 -28.71
CA LYS A 118 7.45 -26.01 -29.19
C LYS A 118 7.54 -27.51 -28.91
N LEU A 119 7.07 -27.97 -27.74
CA LEU A 119 6.98 -29.40 -27.43
C LEU A 119 5.98 -30.13 -28.34
N ASN A 120 4.86 -29.50 -28.68
CA ASN A 120 3.87 -30.07 -29.58
C ASN A 120 4.44 -30.21 -31.01
N GLU A 121 5.12 -29.19 -31.51
CA GLU A 121 5.81 -29.21 -32.81
C GLU A 121 6.86 -30.32 -32.86
N GLN A 122 7.67 -30.48 -31.81
CA GLN A 122 8.63 -31.58 -31.71
C GLN A 122 7.93 -32.95 -31.70
N ARG A 123 6.80 -33.09 -30.98
CA ARG A 123 6.03 -34.33 -30.96
C ARG A 123 5.55 -34.70 -32.36
N GLU A 124 4.92 -33.76 -33.06
CA GLU A 124 4.42 -33.96 -34.42
C GLU A 124 5.54 -34.31 -35.40
N TYR A 125 6.72 -33.69 -35.27
CA TYR A 125 7.89 -34.05 -36.05
C TYR A 125 8.30 -35.51 -35.86
N TYR A 126 8.48 -35.96 -34.61
CA TYR A 126 8.89 -37.33 -34.33
C TYR A 126 7.81 -38.36 -34.71
N GLU A 127 6.53 -38.05 -34.51
CA GLU A 127 5.42 -38.89 -34.97
C GLU A 127 5.47 -39.07 -36.50
N GLY A 128 5.77 -38.01 -37.25
CA GLY A 128 5.97 -38.07 -38.69
C GLY A 128 7.12 -38.98 -39.11
N VAL A 129 8.30 -38.83 -38.47
CA VAL A 129 9.48 -39.67 -38.73
C VAL A 129 9.20 -41.14 -38.42
N ILE A 130 8.54 -41.43 -37.31
CA ILE A 130 8.18 -42.81 -36.90
C ILE A 130 7.18 -43.41 -37.89
N SER A 131 6.19 -42.64 -38.34
CA SER A 131 5.19 -43.09 -39.32
C SER A 131 5.82 -43.44 -40.66
N ASP A 132 6.72 -42.59 -41.18
CA ASP A 132 7.45 -42.87 -42.42
C ASP A 132 8.36 -44.10 -42.29
N GLY A 133 9.10 -44.19 -41.18
CA GLY A 133 9.92 -45.36 -40.87
C GLY A 133 9.10 -46.65 -40.82
N SER A 134 7.93 -46.62 -40.18
CA SER A 134 7.02 -47.77 -40.08
C SER A 134 6.50 -48.21 -41.45
N LYS A 135 6.15 -47.26 -42.34
CA LYS A 135 5.75 -47.56 -43.72
C LYS A 135 6.86 -48.23 -44.51
N ARG A 136 8.11 -47.74 -44.39
CA ARG A 136 9.27 -48.33 -45.06
C ARG A 136 9.55 -49.76 -44.57
N ILE A 137 9.47 -50.00 -43.27
CA ILE A 137 9.63 -51.34 -42.68
C ILE A 137 8.54 -52.28 -43.21
N ALA A 138 7.28 -51.86 -43.19
CA ALA A 138 6.17 -52.67 -43.71
C ALA A 138 6.38 -53.04 -45.19
N ALA A 139 6.86 -52.10 -46.01
CA ALA A 139 7.15 -52.36 -47.42
C ALA A 139 8.30 -53.36 -47.62
N LEU A 140 9.35 -53.31 -46.78
CA LEU A 140 10.45 -54.28 -46.81
C LEU A 140 9.97 -55.67 -46.39
N LEU A 141 9.22 -55.78 -45.29
CA LEU A 141 8.65 -57.05 -44.83
C LEU A 141 7.72 -57.69 -45.88
N CYS A 142 6.90 -56.89 -46.57
CA CYS A 142 6.07 -57.39 -47.66
C CYS A 142 6.91 -57.96 -48.82
N LYS A 143 8.04 -57.30 -49.17
CA LYS A 143 8.94 -57.80 -50.22
C LYS A 143 9.63 -59.10 -49.80
N ASP A 144 10.15 -59.17 -48.58
CA ASP A 144 10.84 -60.38 -48.08
C ASP A 144 9.90 -61.59 -48.00
N ASN A 145 8.64 -61.37 -47.59
CA ASN A 145 7.62 -62.40 -47.59
C ASN A 145 7.29 -62.90 -49.00
N LEU A 146 7.19 -62.01 -49.99
CA LEU A 146 6.93 -62.38 -51.39
C LEU A 146 8.07 -63.22 -51.99
N VAL A 147 9.32 -62.82 -51.75
CA VAL A 147 10.51 -63.56 -52.21
C VAL A 147 10.57 -64.95 -51.57
N SER A 148 10.25 -65.04 -50.28
CA SER A 148 10.21 -66.32 -49.57
C SER A 148 9.12 -67.25 -50.13
N THR A 149 7.95 -66.73 -50.49
CA THR A 149 6.87 -67.53 -51.10
C THR A 149 7.20 -68.00 -52.51
N THR A 150 7.86 -67.18 -53.34
CA THR A 150 8.23 -67.58 -54.71
C THR A 150 9.34 -68.63 -54.73
N ASN A 151 10.27 -68.59 -53.77
CA ASN A 151 11.33 -69.60 -53.66
C ASN A 151 10.76 -70.97 -53.25
N ILE A 152 9.79 -71.01 -52.34
CA ILE A 152 9.13 -72.25 -51.91
C ILE A 152 8.30 -72.89 -53.04
N GLU A 153 7.67 -72.08 -53.90
CA GLU A 153 6.91 -72.58 -55.06
C GLU A 153 7.82 -73.03 -56.22
N GLY A 154 9.00 -72.41 -56.38
CA GLY A 154 10.01 -72.80 -57.37
C GLY A 154 10.72 -74.11 -57.03
N GLU A 155 10.96 -74.41 -55.76
CA GLU A 155 11.60 -75.66 -55.29
C GLU A 155 10.66 -76.87 -55.28
N ARG A 156 9.34 -76.69 -55.44
CA ARG A 156 8.34 -77.78 -55.52
C ARG A 156 7.99 -78.21 -56.96
N ARG A 157 8.62 -77.66 -57.99
CA ARG A 157 8.48 -78.07 -59.40
C ARG A 157 9.69 -78.85 -59.86
#